data_AF-A0A7J2PU30-F1
#
_entry.id   AF-A0A7J2PU30-F1
#
_cell.length_a   1.000
_cell.length_b   1.000
_cell.length_c   1.000
_cell.angle_alpha   90.00
_cell.angle_beta   90.00
_cell.angle_gamma   90.00
#
_symmetry.space_group_name_H-M   'P 1'
#
loop_
_entity.id
_entity.type
_entity.pdbx_description
1 polymer ?
#
loop_
_entity_poly.entity_id
_entity_poly.type
_entity_poly.pdbx_seq_one_letter_code
_entity_poly.pdbx_strand_id
1 'polypeptide(L)' 'MIKDFRKKESKTFSELIFNISNAIIPYSKMILSLTASDIYSGEEKIPFHKRNPEYVSILRQEFAVIS' A
#
# COMPACT_ATOMS: atom_id res chain seq x y z
N MET A 1 17.77 35.35 -38.61
CA MET A 1 16.59 34.82 -37.90
C MET A 1 16.18 33.51 -38.56
N ILE A 2 16.70 32.39 -38.07
CA ILE A 2 16.32 31.05 -38.54
C ILE A 2 15.03 30.71 -37.82
N LYS A 3 13.92 30.63 -38.57
CA LYS A 3 12.66 30.11 -38.04
C LYS A 3 12.81 28.60 -37.97
N ASP A 4 13.20 28.10 -36.80
CA ASP A 4 13.12 26.68 -36.47
C ASP A 4 11.64 26.29 -36.41
N PHE A 5 11.07 26.01 -37.58
CA PHE A 5 9.83 25.26 -37.68
C PHE A 5 10.14 23.85 -37.16
N ARG A 6 10.00 23.66 -35.85
CA ARG A 6 9.84 22.31 -35.28
C ARG A 6 8.68 21.68 -36.01
N LYS A 7 8.98 20.78 -36.94
CA LYS A 7 8.05 19.78 -37.45
C LYS A 7 7.53 19.06 -36.20
N LYS A 8 6.35 19.46 -35.73
CA LYS A 8 5.64 18.71 -34.71
C LYS A 8 5.12 17.47 -35.43
N GLU A 9 5.88 16.38 -35.34
CA GLU A 9 5.47 15.10 -35.87
C GLU A 9 4.07 14.78 -35.31
N SER A 10 3.10 14.65 -36.21
CA SER A 10 1.75 14.27 -35.85
C SER A 10 1.81 12.80 -35.43
N LYS A 11 1.91 12.55 -34.12
CA LYS A 11 1.74 11.21 -33.59
C LYS A 11 0.41 10.66 -34.11
N THR A 12 0.45 9.49 -34.72
CA THR A 12 -0.77 8.86 -35.24
C THR A 12 -1.69 8.53 -34.07
N PHE A 13 -3.02 8.57 -34.28
CA PHE A 13 -3.99 8.24 -33.22
C PHE A 13 -3.70 6.86 -32.59
N SER A 14 -3.16 5.93 -33.39
CA SER A 14 -2.69 4.61 -32.98
C SER A 14 -1.55 4.64 -31.94
N GLU A 15 -0.65 5.62 -31.97
CA GLU A 15 0.40 5.81 -30.95
C GLU A 15 -0.16 6.45 -29.67
N LEU A 16 -1.31 7.14 -29.79
CA LEU A 16 -2.09 7.69 -28.68
C LEU A 16 -3.06 6.69 -28.05
N ILE A 17 -3.30 5.53 -28.70
CA ILE A 17 -3.99 4.39 -28.08
C ILE A 17 -3.04 3.81 -27.04
N PHE A 18 -2.99 4.51 -25.92
CA PHE A 18 -2.43 4.01 -24.69
C PHE A 18 -3.21 2.74 -24.34
N ASN A 19 -2.52 1.61 -24.34
CA ASN A 19 -3.13 0.35 -23.96
C ASN A 19 -3.42 0.43 -22.46
N ILE A 20 -4.66 0.80 -22.10
CA ILE A 20 -5.12 0.99 -20.72
C ILE A 20 -4.82 -0.26 -19.87
N SER A 21 -4.79 -1.44 -20.48
CA SER A 21 -4.40 -2.68 -19.82
C SER A 21 -2.99 -2.63 -19.22
N ASN A 22 -2.06 -1.89 -19.83
CA ASN A 22 -0.70 -1.67 -19.32
C ASN A 22 -0.62 -0.55 -18.27
N ALA A 23 -1.67 0.26 -18.15
CA ALA A 23 -1.81 1.32 -17.15
C ALA A 23 -2.39 0.81 -15.82
N ILE A 24 -3.15 -0.28 -15.90
CA ILE A 24 -3.78 -0.91 -14.76
C ILE A 24 -2.74 -1.80 -14.11
N ILE A 25 -2.18 -1.32 -13.00
CA ILE A 25 -1.37 -2.15 -12.11
C ILE A 25 -2.34 -2.90 -11.19
N PRO A 26 -2.43 -4.25 -11.27
CA PRO A 26 -3.27 -5.01 -10.35
C PRO A 26 -2.81 -4.78 -8.91
N TYR A 27 -3.74 -4.55 -7.99
CA TYR A 27 -3.42 -4.38 -6.56
C TYR A 27 -2.56 -5.53 -6.01
N SER A 28 -2.78 -6.76 -6.49
CA SER A 28 -1.97 -7.93 -6.14
C SER A 28 -0.49 -7.81 -6.51
N LYS A 29 -0.14 -6.98 -7.51
CA LYS A 29 1.26 -6.67 -7.86
C LYS A 29 1.85 -5.53 -7.03
N MET A 30 1.03 -4.73 -6.36
CA MET A 30 1.47 -3.66 -5.46
C MET A 30 1.71 -4.16 -4.04
N ILE A 31 1.09 -5.27 -3.66
CA ILE A 31 1.40 -5.97 -2.41
C ILE A 31 2.75 -6.66 -2.63
N LEU A 32 3.83 -5.91 -2.44
CA LEU A 32 5.09 -6.49 -2.05
C LEU A 32 4.79 -7.35 -0.84
N SER A 33 5.23 -8.60 -0.84
CA SER A 33 5.23 -9.44 0.35
C SER A 33 6.17 -8.79 1.36
N LEU A 34 5.73 -7.69 1.99
CA LEU A 34 6.12 -7.41 3.33
C LEU A 34 5.68 -8.66 4.06
N THR A 35 6.65 -9.48 4.44
CA THR A 35 6.53 -10.25 5.67
C THR A 35 6.20 -9.20 6.72
N ALA A 36 4.91 -8.84 6.83
CA ALA A 36 4.41 -8.00 7.88
C ALA A 36 4.73 -8.84 9.10
N SER A 37 5.86 -8.51 9.73
CA SER A 37 6.18 -9.08 11.02
C SER A 37 4.98 -8.66 11.85
N ASP A 38 4.20 -9.64 12.25
CA ASP A 38 3.05 -9.36 13.08
C ASP A 38 3.56 -8.54 14.26
N ILE A 39 2.99 -7.37 14.46
CA ILE A 39 3.48 -6.43 15.49
C ILE A 39 3.30 -7.01 16.88
N TYR A 40 2.51 -8.08 16.98
CA TYR A 40 2.23 -8.80 18.19
C TYR A 40 1.87 -10.26 17.85
N SER A 41 2.72 -11.24 18.19
CA SER A 41 2.44 -12.64 17.84
C SER A 41 1.45 -13.29 18.81
N GLY A 42 1.28 -12.71 20.01
CA GLY A 42 0.47 -13.30 21.08
C GLY A 42 1.10 -14.53 21.73
N GLU A 43 2.23 -15.01 21.21
CA GLU A 43 3.01 -16.14 21.73
C GLU A 43 4.00 -15.70 22.83
N GLU A 44 4.09 -14.40 23.13
CA GLU A 44 5.03 -13.91 24.10
C GLU A 44 4.64 -14.34 25.52
N LYS A 45 5.62 -14.89 26.25
CA LYS A 45 5.48 -15.28 27.67
C LYS A 45 5.56 -14.06 28.61
N ILE A 46 4.91 -12.96 28.24
CA ILE A 46 4.87 -11.72 29.04
C ILE A 46 3.49 -11.64 29.70
N PRO A 47 3.41 -11.67 31.05
CA PRO A 47 2.15 -11.48 31.77
C PRO A 47 1.46 -10.19 31.34
N PHE A 48 0.14 -10.22 31.17
CA PHE A 48 -0.65 -9.09 30.64
C PHE A 48 -0.34 -7.75 31.34
N HIS A 49 -0.26 -7.76 32.68
CA HIS A 49 0.04 -6.57 33.49
C HIS A 49 1.46 -6.00 33.32
N LYS A 50 2.39 -6.76 32.70
CA LYS A 50 3.76 -6.35 32.41
C LYS A 50 3.96 -5.95 30.94
N ARG A 51 2.91 -6.01 30.12
CA ARG A 51 2.97 -5.60 28.70
C ARG A 51 3.03 -4.08 28.59
N ASN A 52 3.41 -3.59 27.41
CA ASN A 52 3.39 -2.16 27.10
C ASN A 52 2.00 -1.59 27.44
N PRO A 53 1.91 -0.49 28.21
CA PRO A 53 0.65 0.16 28.56
C PRO A 53 -0.27 0.46 27.37
N GLU A 54 0.29 0.80 26.21
CA GLU A 54 -0.45 1.08 24.97
C GLU A 54 -1.12 -0.19 24.42
N TYR A 55 -0.44 -1.32 24.45
CA TYR A 55 -1.06 -2.59 24.03
C TYR A 55 -2.10 -3.07 25.04
N VAL A 56 -1.88 -2.83 26.34
CA VAL A 56 -2.85 -3.14 27.38
C VAL A 56 -4.14 -2.31 27.20
N SER A 57 -4.05 -1.04 26.82
CA SER A 57 -5.24 -0.20 26.59
C SER A 57 -6.02 -0.65 25.36
N ILE A 58 -5.34 -0.94 24.24
CA ILE A 58 -5.96 -1.47 23.02
C ILE A 58 -6.68 -2.78 23.32
N LEU A 59 -6.00 -3.76 23.93
CA LEU A 59 -6.60 -5.06 24.24
C LEU A 59 -7.80 -4.92 25.18
N ARG A 60 -7.74 -4.05 26.19
CA ARG A 60 -8.89 -3.79 27.06
C ARG A 60 -10.08 -3.24 26.27
N GLN A 61 -9.85 -2.33 25.33
CA GLN A 61 -10.92 -1.74 24.53
C GLN A 61 -11.58 -2.78 23.60
N GLU A 62 -10.77 -3.59 22.93
CA GLU A 62 -11.25 -4.64 22.01
C GLU A 62 -12.12 -5.69 22.72
N PHE A 63 -11.72 -6.11 23.92
CA PHE A 63 -12.43 -7.16 24.66
C PHE A 63 -13.44 -6.63 25.70
N ALA A 64 -13.62 -5.30 25.83
CA ALA A 64 -14.57 -4.70 26.78
C ALA A 64 -16.03 -4.85 26.34
N VAL A 65 -16.31 -5.15 25.07
CA VAL A 65 -17.68 -5.19 24.51
C VAL A 65 -18.41 -6.52 24.83
N ILE A 66 -17.72 -7.48 25.46
CA ILE A 66 -18.32 -8.74 25.90
C ILE A 66 -18.65 -8.64 27.39
N SER A 67 -19.70 -7.88 27.73
CA SER A 67 -20.30 -7.85 29.06
C SER A 67 -21.80 -7.64 28.97
#